data_AF-A0A068WFT0-F1
#
_entry.id   AF-A0A068WFT0-F1
#
_cell.length_a   1.000
_cell.length_b   1.000
_cell.length_c   1.000
_cell.angle_alpha   90.00
_cell.angle_beta   90.00
_cell.angle_gamma   90.00
#
_symmetry.space_group_name_H-M   'P 1'
#
loop_
_entity.id
_entity.type
_entity.pdbx_description
1 polymer ?
#
loop_
_entity_poly.entity_id
_entity_poly.type
_entity_poly.pdbx_seq_one_letter_code
_entity_poly.pdbx_strand_id
1 'polypeptide(L)'
;MLTNARLNKSLTVPDTLTAWEANAVCFTTDRGLWMPVKKPQLTVRMPFFVEFAPPLMARRGELLHLPISVFVYPETATTPTTTNTSKGLGGDGGGTVTPRTCYEVEVSVETDLQDWRVVGIASFTTCICAGDLKETFHLPLRPLRVGHLNVTAKAVAKRGSLICGDDDDDFGGRGQASKVVAIGDAVRRSVRVIAEGVEKQVTLGGIFCSSKGELFSLLSSIPLALYSTVCLPLTTSPFPLKKRCHLLVISHS
;
A
#
# COMPACT_ATOMS: atom_id res chain seq x y z
N MET A 1 9.45 -31.45 8.55
CA MET A 1 9.29 -32.73 9.27
C MET A 1 8.74 -32.42 10.67
N LEU A 2 7.77 -33.19 11.18
CA LEU A 2 7.32 -33.07 12.58
C LEU A 2 8.42 -33.64 13.47
N THR A 3 9.21 -32.79 14.11
CA THR A 3 10.05 -33.19 15.24
C THR A 3 9.29 -32.80 16.51
N ASN A 4 9.01 -33.78 17.38
CA ASN A 4 8.42 -33.58 18.72
C ASN A 4 7.03 -32.92 18.76
N ALA A 5 6.10 -33.33 17.88
CA ALA A 5 4.71 -32.83 17.83
C ALA A 5 4.56 -31.31 17.61
N ARG A 6 5.61 -30.63 17.13
CA ARG A 6 5.62 -29.19 16.87
C ARG A 6 5.82 -28.93 15.37
N LEU A 7 4.98 -28.06 14.80
CA LEU A 7 5.13 -27.57 13.44
C LEU A 7 5.68 -26.14 13.49
N ASN A 8 6.94 -25.97 13.12
CA ASN A 8 7.54 -24.63 12.96
C ASN A 8 7.45 -24.22 11.48
N LYS A 9 6.80 -23.10 11.21
CA LYS A 9 6.72 -22.48 9.88
C LYS A 9 7.06 -21.00 10.01
N SER A 10 8.09 -20.55 9.31
CA SER A 10 8.38 -19.13 9.16
C SER A 10 7.54 -18.56 8.01
N LEU A 11 6.98 -17.38 8.23
CA LEU A 11 6.22 -16.62 7.25
C LEU A 11 6.67 -15.16 7.35
N THR A 12 6.90 -14.52 6.21
CA THR A 12 7.25 -13.10 6.15
C THR A 12 5.98 -12.30 5.95
N VAL A 13 5.78 -11.30 6.80
CA VAL A 13 4.64 -10.38 6.71
C VAL A 13 5.02 -9.24 5.77
N PRO A 14 4.12 -8.79 4.86
CA PRO A 14 4.39 -7.62 4.03
C PRO A 14 4.52 -6.35 4.87
N ASP A 15 5.36 -5.44 4.40
CA ASP A 15 5.59 -4.11 4.98
C ASP A 15 4.39 -3.20 4.69
N THR A 16 3.22 -3.51 5.24
CA THR A 16 1.97 -2.74 5.06
C THR A 16 1.11 -2.88 6.31
N LEU A 17 0.22 -1.90 6.55
CA LEU A 17 -0.76 -1.96 7.64
C LEU A 17 -1.70 -3.16 7.42
N THR A 18 -1.45 -4.27 8.12
CA THR A 18 -2.20 -5.51 7.94
C THR A 18 -2.37 -6.23 9.27
N ALA A 19 -3.58 -6.70 9.54
CA ALA A 19 -3.88 -7.57 10.67
C ALA A 19 -3.93 -9.03 10.20
N TRP A 20 -3.24 -9.91 10.89
CA TRP A 20 -3.08 -11.31 10.54
C TRP A 20 -3.69 -12.18 11.63
N GLU A 21 -4.54 -13.11 11.23
CA GLU A 21 -5.09 -14.14 12.10
C GLU A 21 -4.48 -15.49 11.72
N ALA A 22 -3.79 -16.11 12.67
CA ALA A 22 -3.22 -17.44 12.48
C ALA A 22 -4.14 -18.51 13.09
N ASN A 23 -4.62 -19.39 12.23
CA ASN A 23 -5.46 -20.54 12.53
C ASN A 23 -4.72 -21.85 12.23
N ALA A 24 -5.10 -22.93 12.90
CA ALA A 24 -4.54 -24.25 12.61
C ALA A 24 -5.64 -25.31 12.63
N VAL A 25 -5.52 -26.30 11.75
CA VAL A 25 -6.42 -27.44 11.70
C VAL A 25 -5.57 -28.70 11.69
N CYS A 26 -5.77 -29.58 12.67
CA CYS A 26 -5.03 -30.82 12.83
C CYS A 26 -5.94 -32.02 12.67
N PHE A 27 -5.51 -32.98 11.84
CA PHE A 27 -6.12 -34.30 11.74
C PHE A 27 -5.18 -35.32 12.40
N THR A 28 -5.71 -36.01 13.40
CA THR A 28 -5.01 -37.10 14.09
C THR A 28 -5.85 -38.37 14.00
N THR A 29 -5.18 -39.52 13.91
CA THR A 29 -5.84 -40.82 13.85
C THR A 29 -6.58 -41.17 15.14
N ASP A 30 -6.08 -40.69 16.27
CA ASP A 30 -6.54 -41.02 17.62
C ASP A 30 -7.54 -40.00 18.19
N ARG A 31 -7.51 -38.74 17.74
CA ARG A 31 -8.38 -37.67 18.28
C ARG A 31 -9.23 -36.97 17.22
N GLY A 32 -9.17 -37.42 15.96
CA GLY A 32 -9.93 -36.83 14.86
C GLY A 32 -9.44 -35.42 14.50
N LEU A 33 -10.41 -34.56 14.17
CA LEU A 33 -10.20 -33.16 13.79
C LEU A 33 -10.08 -32.27 15.03
N TRP A 34 -9.03 -31.46 15.08
CA TRP A 34 -8.78 -30.51 16.16
C TRP A 34 -8.45 -29.11 15.63
N MET A 35 -8.92 -28.08 16.33
CA MET A 35 -8.68 -26.67 16.03
C MET A 35 -8.42 -25.88 17.34
N PRO A 36 -7.55 -24.86 17.33
CA PRO A 36 -7.31 -24.04 18.50
C PRO A 36 -8.50 -23.12 18.78
N VAL A 37 -8.90 -23.04 20.06
CA VAL A 37 -10.01 -22.18 20.52
C VAL A 37 -9.61 -20.70 20.48
N LYS A 38 -8.34 -20.40 20.79
CA LYS A 38 -7.79 -19.05 20.70
C LYS A 38 -6.99 -18.91 19.43
N LYS A 39 -7.26 -17.83 18.71
CA LYS A 39 -6.62 -17.51 17.45
C LYS A 39 -5.64 -16.38 17.68
N PRO A 40 -4.32 -16.63 17.60
CA PRO A 40 -3.34 -15.56 17.71
C PRO A 40 -3.54 -14.54 16.59
N GLN A 41 -3.60 -13.26 16.97
CA GLN A 41 -3.65 -12.13 16.06
C GLN A 41 -2.31 -11.39 16.09
N LEU A 42 -1.84 -10.98 14.91
CA LEU A 42 -0.64 -10.20 14.71
C LEU A 42 -1.00 -8.97 13.88
N THR A 43 -0.85 -7.78 14.47
CA THR A 43 -1.05 -6.53 13.72
C THR A 43 0.31 -5.96 13.37
N VAL A 44 0.59 -5.88 12.07
CA VAL A 44 1.76 -5.18 11.54
C VAL A 44 1.32 -3.79 11.13
N ARG A 45 2.00 -2.78 11.68
CA ARG A 45 1.80 -1.38 11.31
C ARG A 45 3.08 -0.85 10.73
N MET A 46 2.98 -0.26 9.57
CA MET A 46 4.07 0.53 9.03
C MET A 46 4.03 1.90 9.71
N PRO A 47 5.13 2.39 10.32
CA PRO A 47 5.16 3.68 11.00
C PRO A 47 5.05 4.87 10.02
N PHE A 48 5.30 4.62 8.73
CA PHE A 48 5.33 5.61 7.68
C PHE A 48 4.89 4.97 6.35
N PHE A 49 3.83 5.46 5.71
CA PHE A 49 3.42 4.95 4.38
C PHE A 49 2.91 6.06 3.47
N VAL A 50 2.98 5.83 2.17
CA VAL A 50 2.49 6.75 1.13
C VAL A 50 1.28 6.15 0.43
N GLU A 51 0.28 6.96 0.13
CA GLU A 51 -0.89 6.53 -0.63
C GLU A 51 -1.34 7.64 -1.59
N PHE A 52 -1.80 7.23 -2.77
CA PHE A 52 -2.48 8.12 -3.69
C PHE A 52 -3.50 7.36 -4.54
N ALA A 53 -4.53 8.09 -4.95
CA ALA A 53 -5.57 7.63 -5.86
C ALA A 53 -5.57 8.53 -7.10
N PRO A 54 -4.87 8.14 -8.19
CA PRO A 54 -4.95 8.90 -9.42
C PRO A 54 -6.35 8.72 -10.04
N PRO A 55 -6.80 9.64 -10.90
CA PRO A 55 -8.03 9.43 -11.65
C PRO A 55 -7.92 8.16 -12.50
N LEU A 56 -9.05 7.48 -12.68
CA LEU A 56 -9.13 6.29 -13.52
C LEU A 56 -8.73 6.58 -14.96
N MET A 57 -9.10 7.77 -15.45
CA MET A 57 -8.83 8.23 -16.79
C MET A 57 -8.32 9.65 -16.82
N ALA A 58 -7.42 9.95 -17.76
CA ALA A 58 -6.92 11.28 -18.04
C ALA A 58 -6.86 11.50 -19.55
N ARG A 59 -6.93 12.75 -20.02
CA ARG A 59 -6.66 13.05 -21.44
C ARG A 59 -5.17 13.32 -21.62
N ARG A 60 -4.63 12.89 -22.76
CA ARG A 60 -3.27 13.27 -23.17
C ARG A 60 -3.15 14.81 -23.14
N GLY A 61 -1.99 15.34 -22.76
CA GLY A 61 -1.74 16.78 -22.74
C GLY A 61 -2.38 17.57 -21.57
N GLU A 62 -3.34 16.99 -20.85
CA GLU A 62 -3.97 17.61 -19.68
C GLU A 62 -2.99 17.73 -18.49
N LEU A 63 -3.16 18.75 -17.65
CA LEU A 63 -2.39 18.87 -16.42
C LEU A 63 -3.15 18.21 -15.27
N LEU A 64 -2.59 17.12 -14.74
CA LEU A 64 -3.17 16.34 -13.65
C LEU A 64 -2.45 16.66 -12.33
N HIS A 65 -3.19 17.10 -11.33
CA HIS A 65 -2.67 17.30 -9.98
C HIS A 65 -2.90 16.03 -9.14
N LEU A 66 -1.89 15.15 -9.08
CA LEU A 66 -2.00 13.91 -8.30
C LEU A 66 -1.88 14.19 -6.80
N PRO A 67 -2.89 13.83 -5.98
CA PRO A 67 -2.84 13.99 -4.53
C PRO A 67 -2.08 12.83 -3.90
N ILE A 68 -0.83 13.06 -3.51
CA ILE A 68 0.01 12.09 -2.82
C ILE A 68 -0.06 12.37 -1.33
N SER A 69 -0.67 11.48 -0.57
CA SER A 69 -0.76 11.57 0.88
C SER A 69 0.33 10.73 1.55
N VAL A 70 0.99 11.30 2.54
CA VAL A 70 1.95 10.60 3.39
C VAL A 70 1.36 10.53 4.79
N PHE A 71 1.38 9.33 5.36
CA PHE A 71 0.90 9.07 6.70
C PHE A 71 2.06 8.74 7.61
N VAL A 72 2.16 9.43 8.75
CA VAL A 72 3.21 9.24 9.74
C VAL A 72 2.55 8.90 11.07
N TYR A 73 2.86 7.72 11.59
CA TYR A 73 2.44 7.27 12.91
C TYR A 73 3.66 7.26 13.83
N PRO A 74 3.92 8.36 14.57
CA PRO A 74 5.03 8.39 15.51
C PRO A 74 4.84 7.29 16.54
N GLU A 75 5.94 6.61 16.88
CA GLU A 75 5.93 5.71 18.02
C GLU A 75 5.59 6.53 19.27
N THR A 76 4.37 6.36 19.79
CA THR A 76 4.05 6.87 21.11
C THR A 76 5.04 6.25 22.06
N ALA A 77 5.87 7.05 22.71
CA ALA A 77 6.87 6.58 23.66
C ALA A 77 6.17 5.84 24.81
N THR A 78 5.96 4.52 24.66
CA THR A 78 5.60 3.61 25.75
C THR A 78 6.84 3.27 26.55
N THR A 79 7.45 4.30 27.13
CA THR A 79 8.19 4.21 28.38
C THR A 79 8.05 5.57 29.06
N PRO A 80 7.29 5.71 30.15
CA PRO A 80 7.54 6.82 31.05
C PRO A 80 8.96 6.60 31.58
N THR A 81 9.93 7.28 31.00
CA THR A 81 11.24 7.44 31.63
C THR A 81 10.97 8.27 32.88
N THR A 82 10.67 7.60 33.99
CA THR A 82 10.74 8.18 35.33
C THR A 82 12.20 8.50 35.58
N THR A 83 12.68 9.61 35.02
CA THR A 83 13.85 10.28 35.56
C THR A 83 13.37 10.94 36.84
N ASN A 84 13.54 10.22 37.95
CA ASN A 84 13.50 10.80 39.28
C ASN A 84 14.70 11.76 39.38
N THR A 85 14.57 12.95 38.81
CA THR A 85 15.53 14.03 39.05
C THR A 85 14.88 14.95 40.07
N SER A 86 15.40 14.84 41.28
CA SER A 86 15.02 15.64 42.44
C SER A 86 15.05 17.15 42.14
N LYS A 87 13.88 17.78 42.31
CA LYS A 87 13.64 19.07 42.97
C LYS A 87 14.66 20.20 42.72
N GLY A 88 14.29 21.13 41.84
CA GLY A 88 14.74 22.52 41.86
C GLY A 88 13.53 23.44 42.02
N LEU A 89 13.56 24.34 43.01
CA LEU A 89 12.52 25.33 43.33
C LEU A 89 12.49 26.45 42.27
N GLY A 90 11.30 26.77 41.74
CA GLY A 90 11.06 27.99 40.98
C GLY A 90 9.82 27.85 40.11
N GLY A 91 8.72 28.49 40.51
CA GLY A 91 7.45 28.42 39.78
C GLY A 91 7.39 29.39 38.61
N ASP A 92 6.98 28.86 37.46
CA ASP A 92 6.06 29.46 36.49
C ASP A 92 5.44 28.30 35.70
N GLY A 93 4.20 28.44 35.20
CA GLY A 93 3.30 27.35 34.77
C GLY A 93 3.93 26.26 33.90
N GLY A 94 4.38 25.16 34.55
CA GLY A 94 5.04 24.03 33.90
C GLY A 94 4.06 23.09 33.19
N GLY A 95 3.78 23.37 31.92
CA GLY A 95 3.30 22.36 31.00
C GLY A 95 4.40 21.32 30.77
N THR A 96 4.15 20.05 31.09
CA THR A 96 5.04 18.95 30.73
C THR A 96 5.18 18.91 29.21
N VAL A 97 6.31 19.40 28.69
CA VAL A 97 6.65 19.29 27.26
C VAL A 97 7.00 17.83 26.99
N THR A 98 6.02 17.05 26.54
CA THR A 98 6.30 15.74 25.94
C THR A 98 7.12 15.99 24.68
N PRO A 99 8.29 15.35 24.50
CA PRO A 99 9.12 15.56 23.32
C PRO A 99 8.32 15.19 22.07
N ARG A 100 8.02 16.18 21.22
CA ARG A 100 7.37 15.95 19.93
C ARG A 100 8.40 15.31 19.00
N THR A 101 8.13 14.08 18.55
CA THR A 101 8.95 13.46 17.51
C THR A 101 8.51 14.00 16.15
N CYS A 102 9.40 14.72 15.47
CA CYS A 102 9.20 15.21 14.12
C CYS A 102 10.03 14.41 13.11
N TYR A 103 9.49 14.29 11.90
CA TYR A 103 10.12 13.61 10.78
C TYR A 103 10.27 14.59 9.62
N GLU A 104 11.45 14.63 9.02
CA GLU A 104 11.66 15.27 7.73
C GLU A 104 11.20 14.32 6.65
N VAL A 105 10.16 14.69 5.91
CA VAL A 105 9.53 13.86 4.89
C VAL A 105 9.81 14.45 3.52
N GLU A 106 10.43 13.65 2.66
CA GLU A 106 10.68 13.95 1.26
C GLU A 106 9.77 13.08 0.38
N VAL A 107 8.95 13.72 -0.46
CA VAL A 107 8.03 13.06 -1.40
C VAL A 107 8.49 13.35 -2.81
N SER A 108 8.57 12.32 -3.65
CA SER A 108 8.95 12.43 -5.05
C SER A 108 8.12 11.50 -5.94
N VAL A 109 8.15 11.76 -7.24
CA VAL A 109 7.49 10.91 -8.24
C VAL A 109 8.49 10.39 -9.27
N GLU A 110 8.41 9.09 -9.52
CA GLU A 110 9.18 8.41 -10.56
C GLU A 110 8.25 7.94 -11.67
N THR A 111 8.56 8.36 -12.90
CA THR A 111 7.80 8.06 -14.12
C THR A 111 8.73 7.88 -15.31
N ASP A 112 8.24 7.23 -16.37
CA ASP A 112 8.94 7.20 -17.65
C ASP A 112 8.75 8.55 -18.37
N LEU A 113 9.85 9.18 -18.78
CA LEU A 113 9.86 10.47 -19.47
C LEU A 113 9.17 10.44 -20.85
N GLN A 114 9.02 9.25 -21.45
CA GLN A 114 8.24 9.08 -22.67
C GLN A 114 6.73 9.07 -22.40
N ASP A 115 6.32 8.72 -21.17
CA ASP A 115 4.92 8.62 -20.76
C ASP A 115 4.41 9.87 -20.09
N TRP A 116 5.22 10.47 -19.22
CA TRP A 116 4.82 11.57 -18.36
C TRP A 116 5.85 12.70 -18.41
N ARG A 117 5.34 13.92 -18.28
CA ARG A 117 6.13 15.11 -18.03
C ARG A 117 5.75 15.66 -16.66
N VAL A 118 6.71 15.75 -15.77
CA VAL A 118 6.56 16.50 -14.51
C VAL A 118 6.57 17.99 -14.84
N VAL A 119 5.59 18.73 -14.35
CA VAL A 119 5.48 20.18 -14.58
C VAL A 119 5.76 20.90 -13.27
N GLY A 120 6.84 21.68 -13.22
CA GLY A 120 7.26 22.40 -12.01
C GLY A 120 8.12 21.53 -11.11
N ILE A 121 7.69 21.38 -9.85
CA ILE A 121 8.46 20.73 -8.79
C ILE A 121 8.21 19.22 -8.80
N ALA A 122 9.28 18.42 -8.81
CA ALA A 122 9.23 16.96 -8.82
C ALA A 122 9.35 16.31 -7.43
N SER A 123 9.82 17.07 -6.43
CA SER A 123 9.93 16.61 -5.06
C SER A 123 9.61 17.71 -4.05
N PHE A 124 8.96 17.34 -2.95
CA PHE A 124 8.58 18.22 -1.86
C PHE A 124 9.19 17.71 -0.56
N THR A 125 9.66 18.62 0.28
CA THR A 125 10.17 18.30 1.61
C THR A 125 9.40 19.08 2.66
N THR A 126 8.93 18.42 3.71
CA THR A 126 8.25 19.07 4.85
C THR A 126 8.53 18.36 6.16
N CYS A 127 8.28 19.04 7.27
CA CYS A 127 8.35 18.46 8.61
C CYS A 127 6.96 17.99 9.06
N ILE A 128 6.84 16.72 9.46
CA ILE A 128 5.61 16.15 10.00
C ILE A 128 5.84 15.76 11.47
N CYS A 129 5.09 16.37 12.38
CA CYS A 129 5.21 16.19 13.83
C CYS A 129 3.98 15.49 14.44
N ALA A 130 4.14 14.98 15.66
CA ALA A 130 3.05 14.32 16.39
C ALA A 130 1.83 15.26 16.58
N GLY A 131 0.76 15.01 15.83
CA GLY A 131 -0.46 15.82 15.76
C GLY A 131 -1.04 15.84 14.34
N ASP A 132 -0.17 15.99 13.35
CA ASP A 132 -0.51 16.05 11.93
C ASP A 132 -0.13 14.72 11.26
N LEU A 133 -0.93 13.68 11.49
CA LEU A 133 -0.60 12.31 11.06
C LEU A 133 -0.65 12.10 9.54
N LYS A 134 -1.09 13.10 8.77
CA LYS A 134 -1.29 13.03 7.32
C LYS A 134 -0.98 14.38 6.68
N GLU A 135 -0.09 14.36 5.69
CA GLU A 135 0.14 15.50 4.81
C GLU A 135 -0.13 15.11 3.36
N THR A 136 -0.63 16.03 2.52
CA THR A 136 -0.97 15.72 1.12
C THR A 136 -0.33 16.73 0.17
N PHE A 137 0.41 16.20 -0.80
CA PHE A 137 1.13 16.97 -1.82
C PHE A 137 0.45 16.81 -3.16
N HIS A 138 0.33 17.90 -3.90
CA HIS A 138 -0.28 17.89 -5.24
C HIS A 138 0.80 17.99 -6.32
N LEU A 139 1.15 16.86 -6.93
CA LEU A 139 2.19 16.80 -7.97
C LEU A 139 1.58 17.02 -9.36
N PRO A 140 2.00 18.05 -10.10
CA PRO A 140 1.48 18.31 -11.44
C PRO A 140 2.18 17.42 -12.47
N LEU A 141 1.43 16.50 -13.08
CA LEU A 141 1.89 15.61 -14.14
C LEU A 141 1.09 15.81 -15.42
N ARG A 142 1.77 15.72 -16.57
CA ARG A 142 1.13 15.75 -17.89
C ARG A 142 1.42 14.46 -18.66
N PRO A 143 0.41 13.70 -19.09
CA PRO A 143 0.61 12.50 -19.89
C PRO A 143 0.93 12.84 -21.36
N LEU A 144 1.91 12.14 -21.92
CA LEU A 144 2.43 12.32 -23.28
C LEU A 144 1.96 11.23 -24.26
N ARG A 145 1.66 10.03 -23.76
CA ARG A 145 1.16 8.89 -24.57
C ARG A 145 -0.25 8.49 -24.18
N VAL A 146 -0.93 7.77 -25.07
CA VAL A 146 -2.25 7.17 -24.85
C VAL A 146 -2.03 5.73 -24.40
N GLY A 147 -2.87 5.23 -23.49
CA GLY A 147 -2.78 3.87 -22.96
C GLY A 147 -2.72 3.83 -21.43
N HIS A 148 -2.31 2.69 -20.87
CA HIS A 148 -2.16 2.52 -19.43
C HIS A 148 -0.76 2.96 -19.00
N LEU A 149 -0.64 4.16 -18.46
CA LEU A 149 0.63 4.73 -18.05
C LEU A 149 0.80 4.57 -16.54
N ASN A 150 2.00 4.19 -16.10
CA ASN A 150 2.26 3.96 -14.69
C ASN A 150 2.90 5.18 -14.04
N VAL A 151 2.52 5.43 -12.79
CA VAL A 151 3.09 6.48 -11.93
C VAL A 151 3.52 5.83 -10.62
N THR A 152 4.74 6.13 -10.18
CA THR A 152 5.26 5.64 -8.90
C THR A 152 5.53 6.82 -7.99
N ALA A 153 4.81 6.90 -6.87
CA ALA A 153 5.08 7.85 -5.80
C ALA A 153 6.07 7.23 -4.82
N LYS A 154 7.07 7.99 -4.38
CA LYS A 154 8.03 7.60 -3.34
C LYS A 154 8.03 8.62 -2.23
N ALA A 155 8.11 8.16 -1.00
CA ALA A 155 8.25 9.03 0.15
C ALA A 155 9.32 8.47 1.10
N VAL A 156 10.12 9.36 1.70
CA VAL A 156 11.20 9.01 2.63
C VAL A 156 11.11 9.92 3.85
N ALA A 157 10.95 9.33 5.03
CA ALA A 157 11.02 10.01 6.32
C ALA A 157 12.40 9.82 6.97
N LYS A 158 13.01 10.91 7.41
CA LYS A 158 14.27 10.94 8.17
C LYS A 158 13.98 11.46 9.58
N ARG A 159 14.38 10.70 10.60
CA ARG A 159 14.30 11.13 12.01
C ARG A 159 15.64 11.72 12.47
N GLY A 160 15.59 12.81 13.24
CA GLY A 160 16.78 13.46 13.81
C GLY A 160 17.54 14.34 12.82
N SER A 161 16.86 14.82 11.78
CA SER A 161 17.40 15.85 10.88
C SER A 161 17.40 17.21 11.58
N LEU A 162 18.41 18.03 11.29
CA LEU A 162 18.53 19.41 11.78
C LEU A 162 17.46 20.35 11.19
N ILE A 163 16.75 19.92 10.13
CA ILE A 163 15.74 20.73 9.44
C ILE A 163 14.44 20.83 10.24
N CYS A 164 14.12 19.78 11.00
CA CYS A 164 12.87 19.67 11.78
C CYS A 164 13.13 19.56 13.29
N GLY A 165 14.36 19.87 13.73
CA GLY A 165 14.68 19.98 15.14
C GLY A 165 14.19 21.33 15.66
N ASP A 166 13.47 21.33 16.77
CA ASP A 166 13.26 22.55 17.53
C ASP A 166 14.65 22.93 18.09
N ASP A 167 15.20 24.08 17.67
CA ASP A 167 16.47 24.62 18.15
C ASP A 167 16.35 25.00 19.63
N ASP A 168 16.42 24.02 20.53
CA ASP A 168 16.61 24.19 21.98
C ASP A 168 17.87 23.43 22.45
N ASP A 169 18.91 23.37 21.61
CA ASP A 169 20.24 22.95 22.06
C ASP A 169 20.96 24.13 22.73
N ASP A 170 20.78 24.17 24.05
CA ASP A 170 21.59 24.91 25.01
C ASP A 170 23.10 24.72 24.73
N PHE A 171 23.84 25.80 24.99
CA PHE A 171 25.25 25.96 24.71
C PHE A 171 26.09 24.89 25.42
N GLY A 172 26.56 23.90 24.66
CA GLY A 172 27.73 23.09 25.04
C GLY A 172 27.45 21.61 25.25
N GLY A 173 27.50 20.84 24.16
CA GLY A 173 27.63 19.40 24.25
C GLY A 173 27.86 18.78 22.87
N ARG A 174 29.00 18.10 22.71
CA ARG A 174 29.39 17.27 21.55
C ARG A 174 28.21 16.86 20.66
N GLY A 175 28.24 17.29 19.40
CA GLY A 175 27.38 16.80 18.33
C GLY A 175 27.51 15.29 18.19
N GLN A 176 26.70 14.56 18.94
CA GLN A 176 26.47 13.16 18.73
C GLN A 176 25.61 13.10 17.48
N ALA A 177 26.19 12.67 16.35
CA ALA A 177 25.42 12.41 15.14
C ALA A 177 24.31 11.42 15.50
N SER A 178 23.10 11.95 15.75
CA SER A 178 21.94 11.15 16.10
C SER A 178 21.74 10.19 14.95
N LYS A 179 21.66 8.88 15.24
CA LYS A 179 21.57 7.85 14.22
C LYS A 179 20.38 8.17 13.31
N VAL A 180 20.67 8.66 12.09
CA VAL A 180 19.63 9.01 11.12
C VAL A 180 18.95 7.72 10.68
N VAL A 181 17.73 7.50 11.17
CA VAL A 181 16.88 6.40 10.72
C VAL A 181 16.04 6.96 9.58
N ALA A 182 16.27 6.43 8.37
CA ALA A 182 15.48 6.73 7.19
C ALA A 182 14.54 5.55 6.91
N ILE A 183 13.24 5.83 6.81
CA ILE A 183 12.20 4.86 6.45
C ILE A 183 11.53 5.40 5.19
N GLY A 184 11.30 4.57 4.19
CA GLY A 184 10.66 4.99 2.96
C GLY A 184 9.66 3.98 2.46
N ASP A 185 8.71 4.47 1.68
CA ASP A 185 7.66 3.68 1.04
C ASP A 185 7.46 4.14 -0.41
N ALA A 186 6.99 3.23 -1.26
CA ALA A 186 6.78 3.49 -2.68
C ALA A 186 5.52 2.78 -3.18
N VAL A 187 4.62 3.55 -3.80
CA VAL A 187 3.38 3.02 -4.36
C VAL A 187 3.33 3.29 -5.86
N ARG A 188 2.95 2.28 -6.63
CA ARG A 188 2.77 2.37 -8.09
C ARG A 188 1.31 2.20 -8.47
N ARG A 189 0.80 3.12 -9.29
CA ARG A 189 -0.57 3.09 -9.83
C ARG A 189 -0.55 3.29 -11.35
N SER A 190 -1.64 2.89 -12.02
CA SER A 190 -1.80 3.03 -13.46
C SER A 190 -2.97 3.97 -13.78
N VAL A 191 -2.80 4.82 -14.80
CA VAL A 191 -3.81 5.75 -15.29
C VAL A 191 -4.11 5.43 -16.75
N ARG A 192 -5.38 5.29 -17.11
CA ARG A 192 -5.79 5.10 -18.50
C ARG A 192 -5.86 6.44 -19.20
N VAL A 193 -4.86 6.74 -20.02
CA VAL A 193 -4.82 7.96 -20.82
C VAL A 193 -5.55 7.75 -22.14
N ILE A 194 -6.49 8.63 -22.45
CA ILE A 194 -7.22 8.68 -23.72
C ILE A 194 -6.70 9.81 -24.62
N ALA A 195 -6.98 9.70 -25.92
CA ALA A 195 -6.66 10.76 -26.86
C ALA A 195 -7.46 12.04 -26.55
N GLU A 196 -6.91 13.18 -26.96
CA GLU A 196 -7.58 14.47 -26.90
C GLU A 196 -8.69 14.57 -27.95
N GLY A 197 -9.65 15.47 -27.73
CA GLY A 197 -10.77 15.72 -28.64
C GLY A 197 -12.06 14.99 -28.26
N VAL A 198 -13.04 15.06 -29.16
CA VAL A 198 -14.34 14.40 -29.01
C VAL A 198 -14.37 13.20 -29.96
N GLU A 199 -14.65 12.02 -29.44
CA GLU A 199 -14.78 10.81 -30.24
C GLU A 199 -15.99 10.93 -31.16
N LYS A 200 -15.80 10.65 -32.45
CA LYS A 200 -16.87 10.61 -33.44
C LYS A 200 -16.95 9.21 -34.02
N GLN A 201 -18.06 8.53 -33.74
CA GLN A 201 -18.33 7.21 -34.28
C GLN A 201 -19.26 7.33 -35.48
N VAL A 202 -18.87 6.73 -36.62
CA VAL A 202 -19.71 6.65 -37.82
C VAL A 202 -19.91 5.18 -38.14
N THR A 203 -21.16 4.73 -38.10
CA THR A 203 -21.53 3.35 -38.45
C THR A 203 -21.89 3.30 -39.94
N LEU A 204 -21.06 2.65 -40.74
CA LEU A 204 -21.35 2.40 -42.15
C LEU A 204 -22.05 1.04 -42.26
N GLY A 205 -23.37 1.07 -42.44
CA GLY A 205 -24.19 -0.10 -42.74
C GLY A 205 -24.47 -0.21 -44.23
N GLY A 206 -24.37 -1.41 -44.79
CA GLY A 206 -24.74 -1.70 -46.18
C GLY A 206 -25.38 -3.09 -46.27
N ILE A 207 -26.37 -3.23 -47.14
CA ILE A 207 -26.97 -4.52 -47.49
C ILE A 207 -26.34 -4.97 -48.80
N PHE A 208 -25.78 -6.17 -48.82
CA PHE A 208 -25.28 -6.79 -50.04
C PHE A 208 -26.36 -7.74 -50.58
N CYS A 209 -26.92 -7.43 -51.74
CA CYS A 209 -27.83 -8.34 -52.44
C CYS A 209 -27.02 -9.18 -53.44
N SER A 210 -26.96 -10.49 -53.22
CA SER A 210 -26.52 -11.43 -54.25
C SER A 210 -27.58 -11.53 -55.35
N SER A 211 -27.17 -11.75 -56.60
CA SER A 211 -28.06 -11.83 -57.78
C SER A 211 -29.11 -12.94 -57.71
N LYS A 212 -29.06 -13.80 -56.69
CA LYS A 212 -30.03 -14.87 -56.41
C LYS A 212 -31.12 -14.50 -55.39
N GLY A 213 -31.16 -13.27 -54.87
CA GLY A 213 -32.27 -12.81 -54.02
C GLY A 213 -32.30 -13.38 -52.59
N GLU A 214 -31.19 -13.96 -52.12
CA GLU A 214 -31.06 -14.34 -50.70
C GLU A 214 -30.50 -13.18 -49.88
N LEU A 215 -31.28 -12.75 -48.89
CA LEU A 215 -30.96 -11.67 -47.96
C LEU A 215 -30.05 -12.22 -46.84
N PHE A 216 -28.74 -11.99 -46.94
CA PHE A 216 -27.82 -12.28 -45.83
C PHE A 216 -27.62 -11.02 -44.98
N SER A 217 -28.29 -10.97 -43.82
CA SER A 217 -28.00 -9.99 -42.78
C SER A 217 -26.77 -10.43 -41.97
N LEU A 218 -25.62 -9.78 -42.18
CA LEU A 218 -24.48 -9.93 -41.27
C LEU A 218 -24.70 -9.05 -40.04
N LEU A 219 -25.57 -9.51 -39.13
CA LEU A 219 -25.43 -9.17 -37.72
C LEU A 219 -24.40 -10.13 -37.14
N SER A 220 -23.12 -9.74 -37.13
CA SER A 220 -22.09 -10.47 -36.39
C SER A 220 -22.34 -10.31 -34.89
N SER A 221 -23.25 -11.10 -34.35
CA SER A 221 -23.25 -11.40 -32.92
C SER A 221 -22.09 -12.36 -32.68
N ILE A 222 -21.10 -11.90 -31.91
CA ILE A 222 -20.01 -12.74 -31.44
C ILE A 222 -20.64 -13.75 -30.46
N PRO A 223 -20.61 -15.07 -30.73
CA PRO A 223 -21.07 -16.04 -29.76
C PRO A 223 -20.00 -16.11 -28.66
N LEU A 224 -20.30 -15.50 -27.50
CA LEU A 224 -19.60 -15.84 -26.26
C LEU A 224 -19.91 -17.30 -25.96
N ALA A 225 -18.94 -18.17 -26.23
CA ALA A 225 -18.97 -19.56 -25.84
C ALA A 225 -19.07 -19.63 -24.30
N LEU A 226 -20.26 -19.95 -23.80
CA LEU A 226 -20.44 -20.35 -22.41
C LEU A 226 -19.75 -21.69 -22.20
N TYR A 227 -18.78 -21.69 -21.30
CA TYR A 227 -18.00 -22.84 -20.87
C TYR A 227 -18.89 -24.03 -20.51
N SER A 228 -18.61 -25.19 -21.11
CA SER A 228 -19.15 -26.48 -20.71
C SER A 228 -18.77 -26.79 -19.27
N THR A 229 -19.76 -27.04 -18.42
CA THR A 229 -19.58 -27.57 -17.07
C THR A 229 -19.11 -29.02 -17.18
N VAL A 230 -17.82 -29.28 -16.95
CA VAL A 230 -17.29 -30.64 -16.79
C VAL A 230 -17.61 -31.09 -15.37
N CYS A 231 -18.58 -31.99 -15.22
CA CYS A 231 -18.76 -32.76 -14.00
C CYS A 231 -17.58 -33.72 -13.84
N LEU A 232 -16.70 -33.43 -12.88
CA LEU A 232 -15.73 -34.39 -12.38
C LEU A 232 -16.43 -35.37 -11.43
N PRO A 233 -16.27 -36.69 -11.60
CA PRO A 233 -16.75 -37.66 -10.62
C PRO A 233 -15.95 -37.54 -9.33
N LEU A 234 -16.65 -37.39 -8.22
CA LEU A 234 -16.11 -37.55 -6.86
C LEU A 234 -15.71 -39.01 -6.66
N THR A 235 -14.46 -39.35 -6.99
CA THR A 235 -13.83 -40.59 -6.53
C THR A 235 -13.42 -40.42 -5.07
N THR A 236 -14.19 -41.02 -4.17
CA THR A 236 -13.83 -41.20 -2.76
C THR A 236 -12.72 -42.25 -2.65
N SER A 237 -11.45 -41.83 -2.73
CA SER A 237 -10.33 -42.71 -2.35
C SER A 237 -10.15 -42.69 -0.83
N PRO A 238 -9.97 -43.86 -0.17
CA PRO A 238 -9.62 -43.91 1.24
C PRO A 238 -8.16 -43.51 1.41
N PHE A 239 -7.89 -42.22 1.62
CA PHE A 239 -6.55 -41.77 2.00
C PHE A 239 -6.26 -42.25 3.43
N PRO A 240 -5.15 -42.95 3.69
CA PRO A 240 -4.75 -43.27 5.05
C PRO A 240 -4.49 -41.96 5.79
N LEU A 241 -5.27 -41.71 6.84
CA LEU A 241 -5.19 -40.51 7.69
C LEU A 241 -3.82 -40.45 8.37
N LYS A 242 -2.82 -39.90 7.69
CA LYS A 242 -1.52 -39.58 8.28
C LYS A 242 -1.73 -38.36 9.18
N LYS A 243 -1.16 -38.35 10.40
CA LYS A 243 -1.24 -37.19 11.29
C LYS A 243 -0.75 -35.95 10.55
N ARG A 244 -1.65 -34.98 10.30
CA ARG A 244 -1.37 -33.82 9.45
C ARG A 244 -2.02 -32.57 10.04
N CYS A 245 -1.19 -31.58 10.35
CA CYS A 245 -1.64 -30.26 10.75
C CYS A 245 -1.41 -29.28 9.60
N HIS A 246 -2.41 -28.47 9.33
CA HIS A 246 -2.39 -27.38 8.37
C HIS A 246 -2.50 -26.06 9.11
N LEU A 247 -1.54 -25.16 8.87
CA LEU A 247 -1.61 -23.78 9.35
C LEU A 247 -2.31 -22.94 8.28
N LEU A 248 -3.40 -22.28 8.66
CA LEU A 248 -4.16 -21.34 7.85
C LEU A 248 -3.87 -19.94 8.39
N VAL A 249 -3.30 -19.06 7.58
CA VAL A 249 -3.01 -17.68 7.97
C VAL A 249 -3.85 -16.78 7.09
N ILE A 250 -4.68 -15.94 7.71
CA ILE A 250 -5.63 -15.05 7.04
C ILE A 250 -5.19 -13.61 7.28
N SER A 251 -5.03 -12.83 6.22
CA SER A 251 -4.80 -11.38 6.31
C SER A 251 -6.13 -10.62 6.20
N HIS A 252 -6.31 -9.64 7.08
CA HIS A 252 -7.34 -8.62 7.02
C HIS A 252 -6.66 -7.28 6.73
N SER A 253 -7.04 -6.64 5.62
CA SER A 253 -6.63 -5.29 5.22
C SER A 253 -7.67 -4.27 5.64
#